data_AF-A0A7Y6XE03-F1
#
_entry.id   AF-A0A7Y6XE03-F1
#
_cell.length_a   1.000
_cell.length_b   1.000
_cell.length_c   1.000
_cell.angle_alpha   90.00
_cell.angle_beta   90.00
_cell.angle_gamma   90.00
#
_symmetry.space_group_name_H-M   'P 1'
#
loop_
_entity.id
_entity.type
_entity.pdbx_description
1 polymer ?
#
loop_
_entity_poly.entity_id
_entity_poly.type
_entity_poly.pdbx_seq_one_letter_code
_entity_poly.pdbx_strand_id
1 'polypeptide(L)'
;MRQGWRHFIHQALEGVADDPHVRMLRERLRSGGQVIRVHFEDSGQGPSYRVVLSLDRQLSELRVPHSESFTRWSLEAGVRMATLEDEVARFTLLLRERLQAVEAELGRSSLQGVLVEVVRELGPPKAQASLSGRQVHSLAEGRARLQAMRTVEGVITTLVKDLGTGLKYDEAQVAGTLDAVLERFVSASSAHQP
;
A
#
# COMPACT_ATOMS: atom_id res chain seq x y z
N MET A 1 -5.56 -35.26 -23.19
CA MET A 1 -5.46 -33.84 -22.78
C MET A 1 -4.15 -33.64 -22.03
N ARG A 2 -3.34 -32.63 -22.40
CA ARG A 2 -1.98 -32.43 -21.86
C ARG A 2 -2.05 -31.92 -20.42
N GLN A 3 -1.26 -32.50 -19.52
CA GLN A 3 -1.16 -32.14 -18.09
C GLN A 3 -1.05 -30.62 -17.86
N GLY A 4 -0.35 -29.91 -18.75
CA GLY A 4 -0.21 -28.45 -18.70
C GLY A 4 -1.50 -27.66 -18.87
N TRP A 5 -2.50 -28.17 -19.61
CA TRP A 5 -3.79 -27.51 -19.79
C TRP A 5 -4.67 -27.61 -18.53
N ARG A 6 -4.63 -28.78 -17.87
CA ARG A 6 -5.25 -28.95 -16.55
C ARG A 6 -4.57 -28.08 -15.50
N HIS A 7 -3.25 -27.99 -15.51
CA HIS A 7 -2.49 -27.14 -14.59
C HIS A 7 -2.80 -25.65 -14.80
N PHE A 8 -2.86 -25.19 -16.05
CA PHE A 8 -3.26 -23.83 -16.39
C PHE A 8 -4.70 -23.51 -15.94
N ILE A 9 -5.67 -24.39 -16.21
CA ILE A 9 -7.06 -24.21 -15.76
C ILE A 9 -7.13 -24.24 -14.23
N HIS A 10 -6.34 -25.10 -13.56
CA HIS A 10 -6.30 -25.14 -12.10
C HIS A 10 -5.71 -23.84 -11.54
N GLN A 11 -4.59 -23.35 -12.07
CA GLN A 11 -4.01 -22.05 -11.68
C GLN A 11 -4.93 -20.86 -12.00
N ALA A 12 -5.68 -20.91 -13.09
CA ALA A 12 -6.65 -19.88 -13.45
C ALA A 12 -7.89 -19.90 -12.55
N LEU A 13 -8.28 -21.07 -12.02
CA LEU A 13 -9.42 -21.25 -11.11
C LEU A 13 -9.07 -21.06 -9.63
N GLU A 14 -7.85 -21.42 -9.24
CA GLU A 14 -7.34 -21.29 -7.85
C GLU A 14 -6.79 -19.90 -7.56
N GLY A 15 -6.52 -19.09 -8.60
CA GLY A 15 -5.78 -17.84 -8.46
C GLY A 15 -4.28 -18.09 -8.24
N VAL A 16 -3.48 -17.02 -8.29
CA VAL A 16 -2.04 -17.09 -7.97
C VAL A 16 -1.88 -17.82 -6.63
N ALA A 17 -0.98 -18.81 -6.58
CA ALA A 17 -0.74 -19.62 -5.39
C ALA A 17 -0.74 -18.72 -4.14
N ASP A 18 -1.73 -18.90 -3.26
CA ASP A 18 -1.79 -18.18 -2.00
C ASP A 18 -0.42 -18.33 -1.33
N ASP A 19 0.18 -17.20 -1.01
CA ASP A 19 1.42 -17.11 -0.23
C ASP A 19 1.35 -18.12 0.94
N PRO A 20 2.39 -18.96 1.18
CA PRO A 20 2.34 -19.98 2.23
C PRO A 20 1.93 -19.43 3.60
N HIS A 21 2.27 -18.17 3.90
CA HIS A 21 1.86 -17.48 5.11
C HIS A 21 0.38 -17.13 5.12
N VAL A 22 -0.19 -16.71 3.98
CA VAL A 22 -1.64 -16.45 3.83
C VAL A 22 -2.42 -17.76 3.97
N ARG A 23 -1.95 -18.85 3.36
CA ARG A 23 -2.57 -20.17 3.51
C ARG A 23 -2.59 -20.62 4.98
N MET A 24 -1.44 -20.55 5.65
CA MET A 24 -1.34 -20.90 7.07
C MET A 24 -2.23 -20.01 7.94
N LEU A 25 -2.31 -18.71 7.66
CA LEU A 25 -3.17 -17.79 8.40
C LEU A 25 -4.65 -18.14 8.21
N ARG A 26 -5.08 -18.42 6.98
CA ARG A 26 -6.45 -18.87 6.68
C ARG A 26 -6.78 -20.19 7.39
N GLU A 27 -5.85 -21.13 7.44
CA GLU A 27 -6.03 -22.39 8.18
C GLU A 27 -6.22 -22.12 9.68
N ARG A 28 -5.37 -21.29 10.29
CA ARG A 28 -5.52 -20.92 11.71
C ARG A 28 -6.86 -20.25 12.01
N LEU A 29 -7.32 -19.36 11.13
CA LEU A 29 -8.62 -18.71 11.26
C LEU A 29 -9.78 -19.72 11.13
N ARG A 30 -9.69 -20.68 10.20
CA ARG A 30 -10.68 -21.76 10.05
C ARG A 30 -10.74 -22.68 11.27
N SER A 31 -9.62 -22.89 11.95
CA SER A 31 -9.54 -23.65 13.20
C SER A 31 -10.09 -22.90 14.42
N GLY A 32 -10.70 -21.73 14.24
CA GLY A 32 -11.27 -20.91 15.32
C GLY A 32 -10.33 -19.82 15.84
N GLY A 33 -9.15 -19.65 15.23
CA GLY A 33 -8.26 -18.55 15.55
C GLY A 33 -8.89 -17.20 15.19
N GLN A 34 -8.57 -16.17 15.96
CA GLN A 34 -9.02 -14.80 15.72
C GLN A 34 -7.82 -13.87 15.63
N VAL A 35 -7.82 -12.98 14.63
CA VAL A 35 -6.85 -11.88 14.57
C VAL A 35 -7.23 -10.85 15.61
N ILE A 36 -6.33 -10.63 16.57
CA ILE A 36 -6.51 -9.64 17.64
C ILE A 36 -5.98 -8.29 17.19
N ARG A 37 -4.79 -8.27 16.57
CA ARG A 37 -4.13 -7.07 16.07
C ARG A 37 -3.10 -7.42 15.01
N VAL A 38 -2.86 -6.49 14.10
CA VAL A 38 -1.81 -6.59 13.10
C VAL A 38 -0.96 -5.34 13.15
N HIS A 39 0.34 -5.49 13.36
CA HIS A 39 1.30 -4.40 13.25
C HIS A 39 2.01 -4.49 11.90
N PHE A 40 2.38 -3.34 11.34
CA PHE A 40 3.26 -3.25 10.19
C PHE A 40 4.65 -2.86 10.68
N GLU A 41 5.68 -3.60 10.26
CA GLU A 41 7.06 -3.39 10.68
C GLU A 41 7.94 -3.27 9.44
N ASP A 42 8.56 -2.10 9.26
CA ASP A 42 9.61 -1.89 8.26
C ASP A 42 10.97 -2.03 8.96
N SER A 43 11.57 -3.21 8.85
CA SER A 43 12.81 -3.59 9.55
C SER A 43 13.97 -3.74 8.56
N GLY A 44 15.21 -3.89 9.07
CA GLY A 44 16.38 -4.13 8.21
C GLY A 44 16.29 -5.40 7.35
N GLN A 45 15.35 -6.32 7.64
CA GLN A 45 15.08 -7.51 6.83
C GLN A 45 13.98 -7.29 5.77
N GLY A 46 13.42 -6.08 5.70
CA GLY A 46 12.32 -5.70 4.83
C GLY A 46 10.99 -5.50 5.58
N PRO A 47 9.96 -5.03 4.85
CA PRO A 47 8.63 -4.81 5.38
C PRO A 47 7.94 -6.14 5.71
N SER A 48 7.25 -6.18 6.85
CA SER A 48 6.55 -7.37 7.34
C SER A 48 5.33 -7.01 8.19
N TYR A 49 4.45 -7.99 8.38
CA TYR A 49 3.27 -7.90 9.22
C TYR A 49 3.44 -8.80 10.43
N ARG A 50 3.27 -8.24 11.63
CA ARG A 50 3.19 -9.00 12.87
C ARG A 50 1.71 -9.19 13.22
N VAL A 51 1.21 -10.40 12.99
CA VAL A 51 -0.17 -10.80 13.26
C VAL A 51 -0.25 -11.48 14.62
N VAL A 52 -1.01 -10.90 15.54
CA VAL A 52 -1.30 -11.51 16.84
C VAL A 52 -2.64 -12.23 16.76
N LEU A 53 -2.61 -13.54 16.99
CA LEU A 53 -3.75 -14.43 16.93
C LEU A 53 -4.13 -14.92 18.33
N SER A 54 -5.42 -15.08 18.58
CA SER A 54 -5.96 -15.78 19.75
C SER A 54 -6.62 -17.08 19.32
N LEU A 55 -6.23 -18.19 19.94
CA LEU A 55 -6.87 -19.49 19.80
C LEU A 55 -6.90 -20.17 21.17
N ASP A 56 -8.04 -20.69 21.61
CA ASP A 56 -8.20 -21.40 22.88
C ASP A 56 -7.62 -20.66 24.10
N ARG A 57 -7.81 -19.34 24.16
CA ARG A 57 -7.26 -18.43 25.19
C ARG A 57 -5.73 -18.34 25.23
N GLN A 58 -5.05 -18.84 24.20
CA GLN A 58 -3.62 -18.64 23.99
C GLN A 58 -3.38 -17.60 22.90
N LEU A 59 -2.43 -16.71 23.14
CA LEU A 59 -1.96 -15.75 22.16
C LEU A 59 -0.75 -16.33 21.42
N SER A 60 -0.76 -16.25 20.10
CA SER A 60 0.39 -16.58 19.26
C SER A 60 0.69 -15.43 18.31
N GLU A 61 1.97 -15.27 17.98
CA GLU A 61 2.44 -14.28 17.03
C GLU A 61 2.87 -14.98 15.74
N LEU A 62 2.50 -14.40 14.61
CA LEU A 62 2.96 -14.80 13.29
C LEU A 62 3.54 -13.58 12.58
N ARG A 63 4.80 -13.69 12.14
CA ARG A 63 5.41 -12.72 11.23
C ARG A 63 5.23 -13.17 9.80
N VAL A 64 4.68 -12.29 8.97
CA VAL A 64 4.43 -12.52 7.54
C VAL A 64 5.21 -11.46 6.76
N PRO A 65 6.19 -11.84 5.93
CA PRO A 65 6.83 -10.89 5.02
C PRO A 65 5.79 -10.16 4.18
N HIS A 66 6.05 -8.89 3.85
CA HIS A 66 5.16 -8.18 2.95
C HIS A 66 5.11 -8.85 1.58
N SER A 67 3.90 -9.11 1.10
CA SER A 67 3.63 -9.62 -0.24
C SER A 67 2.31 -9.05 -0.75
N GLU A 68 2.16 -9.04 -2.09
CA GLU A 68 0.92 -8.61 -2.72
C GLU A 68 -0.27 -9.47 -2.27
N SER A 69 -0.06 -10.78 -2.16
CA SER A 69 -1.09 -11.74 -1.71
C SER A 69 -1.56 -11.45 -0.28
N PHE A 70 -0.64 -11.19 0.65
CA PHE A 70 -1.01 -10.86 2.03
C PHE A 70 -1.71 -9.50 2.10
N THR A 71 -1.20 -8.51 1.37
CA THR A 71 -1.81 -7.18 1.31
C THR A 71 -3.25 -7.27 0.81
N ARG A 72 -3.46 -7.95 -0.32
CA ARG A 72 -4.78 -8.15 -0.91
C ARG A 72 -5.73 -8.84 0.06
N TRP A 73 -5.31 -9.96 0.64
CA TRP A 73 -6.11 -10.66 1.65
C TRP A 73 -6.45 -9.74 2.84
N SER A 74 -5.47 -8.97 3.34
CA SER A 74 -5.69 -8.09 4.50
C SER A 74 -6.70 -6.99 4.20
N LEU A 75 -6.70 -6.41 2.99
CA LEU A 75 -7.66 -5.40 2.56
C LEU A 75 -9.05 -6.01 2.34
N GLU A 76 -9.13 -7.14 1.65
CA GLU A 76 -10.39 -7.86 1.41
C GLU A 76 -11.06 -8.33 2.71
N ALA A 77 -10.26 -8.76 3.68
CA ALA A 77 -10.72 -9.17 5.00
C ALA A 77 -11.01 -7.97 5.93
N GLY A 78 -10.78 -6.73 5.48
CA GLY A 78 -10.99 -5.52 6.29
C GLY A 78 -10.05 -5.42 7.49
N VAL A 79 -8.87 -6.02 7.40
CA VAL A 79 -7.86 -6.04 8.47
C VAL A 79 -7.15 -4.70 8.53
N ARG A 80 -7.54 -3.92 9.55
CA ARG A 80 -6.90 -2.66 9.94
C ARG A 80 -5.60 -2.93 10.70
N MET A 81 -4.64 -2.02 10.56
CA MET A 81 -3.46 -2.06 11.41
C MET A 81 -3.81 -1.63 12.84
N ALA A 82 -2.97 -2.04 13.79
CA ALA A 82 -3.17 -1.80 15.21
C ALA A 82 -3.06 -0.31 15.56
N THR A 83 -2.30 0.45 14.78
CA THR A 83 -2.11 1.90 14.97
C THR A 83 -2.24 2.63 13.63
N LEU A 84 -2.56 3.93 13.70
CA LEU A 84 -2.55 4.79 12.52
C LEU A 84 -1.16 4.85 11.88
N GLU A 85 -0.10 4.84 12.69
CA GLU A 85 1.28 4.88 12.22
C GLU A 85 1.64 3.64 11.39
N ASP A 86 1.23 2.45 11.86
CA ASP A 86 1.37 1.19 11.10
C ASP A 86 0.58 1.26 9.78
N GLU A 87 -0.61 1.86 9.80
CA GLU A 87 -1.47 2.03 8.62
C GLU A 87 -0.84 2.98 7.59
N VAL A 88 -0.32 4.12 8.05
CA VAL A 88 0.40 5.09 7.23
C VAL A 88 1.65 4.45 6.63
N ALA A 89 2.41 3.68 7.40
CA ALA A 89 3.58 2.96 6.90
C ALA A 89 3.20 1.94 5.81
N ARG A 90 2.16 1.12 6.04
CA ARG A 90 1.62 0.18 5.04
C ARG A 90 1.25 0.90 3.76
N PHE A 91 0.44 1.95 3.83
CA PHE A 91 -0.03 2.66 2.64
C PHE A 91 1.06 3.48 1.94
N THR A 92 2.08 3.93 2.67
CA THR A 92 3.28 4.56 2.08
C THR A 92 4.07 3.55 1.23
N LEU A 93 4.21 2.31 1.71
CA LEU A 93 4.82 1.23 0.92
C LEU A 93 4.00 0.96 -0.35
N LEU A 94 2.68 0.80 -0.23
CA LEU A 94 1.81 0.53 -1.38
C LEU A 94 1.85 1.68 -2.41
N LEU A 95 1.89 2.93 -1.95
CA LEU A 95 2.06 4.08 -2.83
C LEU A 95 3.39 3.99 -3.60
N ARG A 96 4.49 3.64 -2.93
CA ARG A 96 5.81 3.48 -3.56
C ARG A 96 5.81 2.39 -4.62
N GLU A 97 5.29 1.21 -4.29
CA GLU A 97 5.25 0.07 -5.20
C GLU A 97 4.41 0.37 -6.45
N ARG A 98 3.24 0.99 -6.26
CA ARG A 98 2.34 1.34 -7.36
C ARG A 98 2.90 2.45 -8.26
N LEU A 99 3.74 3.33 -7.73
CA LEU A 99 4.40 4.40 -8.49
C LEU A 99 5.76 4.00 -9.05
N GLN A 100 6.31 2.82 -8.72
CA GLN A 100 7.64 2.40 -9.16
C GLN A 100 7.76 2.36 -10.69
N ALA A 101 6.71 1.93 -11.40
CA ALA A 101 6.70 1.92 -12.86
C ALA A 101 6.76 3.35 -13.45
N VAL A 102 6.06 4.30 -12.81
CA VAL A 102 6.08 5.72 -13.21
C VAL A 102 7.44 6.35 -12.92
N GLU A 103 8.06 6.02 -11.78
CA GLU A 103 9.42 6.44 -11.44
C GLU A 103 10.44 5.92 -12.46
N ALA A 104 10.32 4.65 -12.85
CA ALA A 104 11.20 4.03 -13.83
C ALA A 104 11.07 4.66 -15.23
N GLU A 105 9.88 5.11 -15.61
CA GLU A 105 9.62 5.74 -16.91
C GLU A 105 10.06 7.21 -16.96
N LEU A 106 9.74 8.01 -15.94
CA LEU A 106 9.89 9.47 -15.97
C LEU A 106 11.11 9.98 -15.20
N GLY A 107 11.71 9.12 -14.37
CA GLY A 107 12.70 9.50 -13.38
C GLY A 107 12.07 10.11 -12.13
N ARG A 108 12.78 9.94 -11.01
CA ARG A 108 12.36 10.37 -9.66
C ARG A 108 11.97 11.85 -9.59
N SER A 109 12.78 12.74 -10.16
CA SER A 109 12.53 14.19 -10.11
C SER A 109 11.23 14.59 -10.82
N SER A 110 10.93 13.96 -11.97
CA SER A 110 9.70 14.20 -12.71
C SER A 110 8.48 13.67 -11.96
N LEU A 111 8.56 12.46 -11.40
CA LEU A 111 7.51 11.90 -10.54
C LEU A 111 7.25 12.79 -9.32
N GLN A 112 8.31 13.28 -8.68
CA GLN A 112 8.19 14.22 -7.55
C GLN A 112 7.46 15.49 -7.98
N GLY A 113 7.79 16.05 -9.14
CA GLY A 113 7.10 17.23 -9.66
C GLY A 113 5.61 17.01 -9.93
N VAL A 114 5.27 15.86 -10.54
CA VAL A 114 3.86 15.45 -10.76
C VAL A 114 3.13 15.26 -9.42
N LEU A 115 3.76 14.62 -8.43
CA LEU A 115 3.17 14.43 -7.11
C LEU A 115 2.93 15.75 -6.38
N VAL A 116 3.88 16.70 -6.44
CA VAL A 116 3.69 18.02 -5.83
C VAL A 116 2.51 18.74 -6.48
N GLU A 117 2.38 18.65 -7.81
CA GLU A 117 1.27 19.24 -8.54
C GLU A 117 -0.08 18.62 -8.13
N VAL A 118 -0.18 17.29 -8.15
CA VAL A 118 -1.40 16.57 -7.75
C VAL A 118 -1.77 16.83 -6.29
N VAL A 119 -0.80 16.87 -5.36
CA VAL A 119 -1.06 17.16 -3.95
C VAL A 119 -1.43 18.64 -3.73
N ARG A 120 -0.93 19.58 -4.54
CA ARG A 120 -1.38 20.98 -4.48
C ARG A 120 -2.82 21.15 -4.97
N GLU A 121 -3.21 20.39 -5.98
CA GLU A 121 -4.55 20.48 -6.56
C GLU A 121 -5.60 19.73 -5.74
N LEU A 122 -5.27 18.53 -5.26
CA LEU A 122 -6.21 17.59 -4.66
C LEU A 122 -5.89 17.23 -3.20
N GLY A 123 -4.71 17.60 -2.71
CA GLY A 123 -4.19 17.12 -1.44
C GLY A 123 -4.73 17.87 -0.22
N PRO A 124 -4.87 17.19 0.93
CA PRO A 124 -5.24 17.80 2.22
C PRO A 124 -4.13 18.71 2.82
N PRO A 125 -4.45 19.50 3.87
CA PRO A 125 -3.61 20.61 4.33
C PRO A 125 -2.20 20.26 4.81
N LYS A 126 -1.96 19.10 5.44
CA LYS A 126 -0.61 18.77 5.97
C LYS A 126 0.37 18.40 4.86
N ALA A 127 -0.09 17.64 3.88
CA ALA A 127 0.66 17.31 2.68
C ALA A 127 0.96 18.58 1.87
N GLN A 128 0.00 19.50 1.75
CA GLN A 128 0.24 20.82 1.14
C GLN A 128 1.26 21.65 1.94
N ALA A 129 1.17 21.68 3.27
CA ALA A 129 2.12 22.41 4.12
C ALA A 129 3.55 21.88 3.96
N SER A 130 3.73 20.56 3.88
CA SER A 130 5.04 19.90 3.66
C SER A 130 5.67 20.19 2.29
N LEU A 131 4.88 20.73 1.35
CA LEU A 131 5.29 21.15 0.02
C LEU A 131 5.56 22.65 -0.09
N SER A 132 5.27 23.42 0.96
CA SER A 132 5.41 24.88 0.99
C SER A 132 6.90 25.25 0.98
N GLY A 133 7.40 25.70 -0.18
CA GLY A 133 8.82 26.04 -0.40
C GLY A 133 9.54 25.19 -1.42
N ARG A 134 8.92 24.13 -1.96
CA ARG A 134 9.54 23.30 -2.99
C ARG A 134 9.35 23.91 -4.39
N GLN A 135 10.46 24.26 -5.03
CA GLN A 135 10.46 24.53 -6.46
C GLN A 135 10.29 23.22 -7.22
N VAL A 136 9.26 23.17 -8.06
CA VAL A 136 9.00 22.04 -8.94
C VAL A 136 9.68 22.32 -10.27
N HIS A 137 10.76 21.62 -10.56
CA HIS A 137 11.29 21.54 -11.91
C HIS A 137 10.60 20.37 -12.61
N SER A 138 9.51 20.66 -13.31
CA SER A 138 8.84 19.68 -14.17
C SER A 138 9.71 19.46 -15.40
N LEU A 139 10.39 18.30 -15.46
CA LEU A 139 11.21 17.91 -16.61
C LEU A 139 10.40 17.18 -17.70
N ALA A 140 9.15 16.80 -17.40
CA ALA A 140 8.28 16.09 -18.34
C ALA A 140 7.38 17.07 -19.10
N GLU A 141 7.50 17.09 -20.44
CA GLU A 141 6.68 17.94 -21.31
C GLU A 141 5.47 17.19 -21.90
N GLY A 142 4.34 17.89 -22.05
CA GLY A 142 3.20 17.46 -22.86
C GLY A 142 2.49 16.17 -22.41
N ARG A 143 2.35 15.20 -23.32
CA ARG A 143 1.53 13.99 -23.12
C ARG A 143 2.06 13.07 -22.02
N ALA A 144 3.38 12.94 -21.88
CA ALA A 144 3.97 12.07 -20.87
C ALA A 144 3.63 12.55 -19.45
N ARG A 145 3.67 13.87 -19.23
CA ARG A 145 3.25 14.49 -17.95
C ARG A 145 1.76 14.28 -17.67
N LEU A 146 0.89 14.51 -18.66
CA LEU A 146 -0.55 14.29 -18.50
C LEU A 146 -0.87 12.82 -18.18
N GLN A 147 -0.18 11.88 -18.83
CA GLN A 147 -0.32 10.46 -18.53
C GLN A 147 0.17 10.15 -17.11
N ALA A 148 1.29 10.73 -16.69
CA ALA A 148 1.82 10.58 -15.34
C ALA A 148 0.84 11.08 -14.27
N MET A 149 0.26 12.27 -14.46
CA MET A 149 -0.75 12.84 -13.56
C MET A 149 -1.94 11.90 -13.40
N ARG A 150 -2.50 11.42 -14.52
CA ARG A 150 -3.61 10.46 -14.51
C ARG A 150 -3.25 9.16 -13.81
N THR A 151 -2.04 8.65 -13.99
CA THR A 151 -1.59 7.44 -13.30
C THR A 151 -1.48 7.70 -11.79
N VAL A 152 -0.89 8.82 -11.37
CA VAL A 152 -0.78 9.20 -9.96
C VAL A 152 -2.17 9.37 -9.33
N GLU A 153 -3.08 10.08 -9.99
CA GLU A 153 -4.48 10.20 -9.57
C GLU A 153 -5.18 8.84 -9.46
N GLY A 154 -4.95 7.94 -10.42
CA GLY A 154 -5.47 6.57 -10.40
C GLY A 154 -4.95 5.76 -9.22
N VAL A 155 -3.66 5.90 -8.88
CA VAL A 155 -3.06 5.27 -7.71
C VAL A 155 -3.66 5.82 -6.42
N ILE A 156 -3.77 7.15 -6.28
CA ILE A 156 -4.39 7.79 -5.12
C ILE A 156 -5.85 7.34 -4.97
N THR A 157 -6.60 7.32 -6.06
CA THR A 157 -7.99 6.84 -6.09
C THR A 157 -8.10 5.40 -5.61
N THR A 158 -7.15 4.54 -6.00
CA THR A 158 -7.10 3.15 -5.54
C THR A 158 -6.83 3.07 -4.05
N LEU A 159 -5.89 3.86 -3.52
CA LEU A 159 -5.64 3.92 -2.06
C LEU A 159 -6.86 4.42 -1.28
N VAL A 160 -7.57 5.43 -1.81
CA VAL A 160 -8.84 5.91 -1.22
C VAL A 160 -9.88 4.78 -1.16
N LYS A 161 -10.02 3.99 -2.23
CA LYS A 161 -10.92 2.82 -2.25
C LYS A 161 -10.48 1.72 -1.29
N ASP A 162 -9.18 1.46 -1.19
CA ASP A 162 -8.63 0.47 -0.27
C ASP A 162 -8.93 0.87 1.20
N LEU A 163 -8.77 2.15 1.55
CA LEU A 163 -9.09 2.68 2.88
C LEU A 163 -10.61 2.71 3.14
N GLY A 164 -11.39 3.28 2.23
CA GLY A 164 -12.83 3.50 2.42
C GLY A 164 -13.67 2.23 2.26
N THR A 165 -13.45 1.48 1.18
CA THR A 165 -14.23 0.26 0.89
C THR A 165 -13.61 -0.98 1.50
N GLY A 166 -12.28 -1.15 1.36
CA GLY A 166 -11.57 -2.32 1.90
C GLY A 166 -11.59 -2.31 3.43
N LEU A 167 -11.08 -1.24 4.04
CA LEU A 167 -10.96 -1.13 5.50
C LEU A 167 -12.18 -0.52 6.19
N LYS A 168 -13.18 -0.03 5.43
CA LYS A 168 -14.40 0.60 5.96
C LYS A 168 -14.11 1.85 6.81
N TYR A 169 -13.05 2.59 6.48
CA TYR A 169 -12.81 3.89 7.10
C TYR A 169 -13.84 4.91 6.64
N ASP A 170 -14.25 5.79 7.55
CA ASP A 170 -15.07 6.94 7.18
C ASP A 170 -14.24 7.99 6.42
N GLU A 171 -14.93 8.98 5.85
CA GLU A 171 -14.29 10.01 5.02
C GLU A 171 -13.18 10.77 5.77
N ALA A 172 -13.37 11.09 7.04
CA ALA A 172 -12.38 11.80 7.84
C ALA A 172 -11.14 10.94 8.11
N GLN A 173 -11.34 9.65 8.39
CA GLN A 173 -10.26 8.68 8.57
C GLN A 173 -9.49 8.45 7.27
N VAL A 174 -10.18 8.32 6.13
CA VAL A 174 -9.55 8.21 4.81
C VAL A 174 -8.70 9.45 4.52
N ALA A 175 -9.28 10.65 4.67
CA ALA A 175 -8.60 11.91 4.42
C ALA A 175 -7.36 12.07 5.30
N GLY A 176 -7.50 11.84 6.62
CA GLY A 176 -6.38 11.96 7.57
C GLY A 176 -5.26 10.95 7.35
N THR A 177 -5.60 9.71 6.97
CA THR A 177 -4.61 8.67 6.67
C THR A 177 -3.88 8.99 5.36
N LEU A 178 -4.61 9.37 4.32
CA LEU A 178 -4.02 9.72 3.03
C LEU A 178 -3.13 10.96 3.13
N ASP A 179 -3.51 11.96 3.92
CA ASP A 179 -2.70 13.16 4.20
C ASP A 179 -1.33 12.76 4.76
N ALA A 180 -1.32 11.92 5.81
CA ALA A 180 -0.09 11.44 6.44
C ALA A 180 0.76 10.54 5.52
N VAL A 181 0.11 9.71 4.68
CA VAL A 181 0.81 8.88 3.66
C VAL A 181 1.51 9.77 2.64
N LEU A 182 0.81 10.76 2.09
CA LEU A 182 1.36 11.68 1.09
C LEU A 182 2.48 12.53 1.68
N GLU A 183 2.29 13.09 2.88
CA GLU A 183 3.32 13.82 3.63
C GLU A 183 4.59 12.98 3.81
N ARG A 184 4.44 11.74 4.31
CA ARG A 184 5.57 10.83 4.55
C ARG A 184 6.30 10.48 3.26
N PHE A 185 5.55 10.16 2.20
CA PHE A 185 6.12 9.82 0.91
C PHE A 185 6.95 10.98 0.34
N VAL A 186 6.35 12.17 0.30
CA VAL A 186 6.97 13.39 -0.20
C VAL A 186 8.20 13.80 0.60
N SER A 187 8.18 13.60 1.92
CA SER A 187 9.31 13.88 2.81
C SER A 187 10.47 12.90 2.61
N ALA A 188 10.19 11.59 2.51
CA ALA A 188 11.20 10.56 2.30
C ALA A 188 11.93 10.70 0.95
N SER A 189 11.22 11.11 -0.11
CA SER A 189 11.83 11.38 -1.42
C SER A 189 12.82 12.55 -1.41
N SER A 190 12.80 13.40 -0.37
CA SER A 190 13.62 14.62 -0.27
C SER A 190 14.94 14.39 0.46
N ALA A 191 14.99 13.40 1.35
CA ALA A 191 16.17 13.07 2.14
C ALA A 191 17.30 12.40 1.32
N HIS A 192 17.07 12.12 0.03
CA HIS A 192 18.01 11.46 -0.88
C HIS A 192 18.52 12.38 -2.00
N GLN A 193 18.55 13.70 -1.79
CA GLN A 193 19.29 14.61 -2.67
C GLN A 193 20.79 14.58 -2.30
N PRO A 194 21.70 14.17 -3.22
CA PRO A 194 23.14 14.34 -3.02
C PRO A 194 23.56 15.82 -3.03
#